data_AF-A0A8H6YXU4-F1
#
_entry.id   AF-A0A8H6YXU4-F1
#
_cell.length_a   1.000
_cell.length_b   1.000
_cell.length_c   1.000
_cell.angle_alpha   90.00
_cell.angle_beta   90.00
_cell.angle_gamma   90.00
#
_symmetry.space_group_name_H-M   'P 1'
#
loop_
_entity.id
_entity.type
_entity.pdbx_description
1 polymer ?
#
loop_
_entity_poly.entity_id
_entity_poly.type
_entity_poly.pdbx_seq_one_letter_code
_entity_poly.pdbx_strand_id
1 'polypeptide(L)'
;MAFALAPPAYLPPAKPDHSHTRKPTSKLGVFLWRRRMWFESTFVLSMLEPWEKILLITIFAALFILVCSGIVMYFPQHLMVMQRRAVYYLWGQEGGERLLWQWLGFGAGLHKEL
;
A
#
# COMPACT_ATOMS: atom_id res chain seq x y z
N MET A 1 45.07 49.08 21.92
CA MET A 1 43.84 49.62 21.29
C MET A 1 43.55 48.78 20.06
N ALA A 2 42.52 47.93 20.09
CA ALA A 2 42.19 47.08 18.94
C ALA A 2 41.33 47.89 17.95
N PHE A 3 41.80 48.01 16.71
CA PHE A 3 41.09 48.64 15.61
C PHE A 3 39.96 47.70 15.14
N ALA A 4 38.73 47.99 15.53
CA ALA A 4 37.56 47.25 15.07
C ALA A 4 37.30 47.61 13.60
N LEU A 5 37.75 46.76 12.67
CA LEU A 5 37.38 46.84 11.26
C LEU A 5 35.86 46.67 11.14
N ALA A 6 35.19 47.61 10.48
CA ALA A 6 33.77 47.48 10.17
C ALA A 6 33.55 46.19 9.34
N PRO A 7 32.52 45.39 9.66
CA PRO A 7 32.26 44.17 8.90
C PRO A 7 31.94 44.52 7.43
N PRO A 8 32.35 43.68 6.47
CA PRO A 8 32.10 43.92 5.05
C PRO A 8 30.59 43.97 4.77
N ALA A 9 30.19 44.88 3.87
CA ALA A 9 28.78 45.11 3.51
C ALA A 9 28.08 43.90 2.87
N TYR A 10 28.84 42.92 2.39
CA TYR A 10 28.34 41.67 1.84
C TYR A 10 29.13 40.50 2.43
N LEU A 11 28.40 39.56 3.04
CA LEU A 11 28.95 38.28 3.47
C LEU A 11 28.77 37.25 2.34
N PRO A 12 29.79 36.44 2.03
CA PRO A 12 29.61 35.34 1.09
C PRO A 12 28.52 34.39 1.61
N PRO A 13 27.75 33.75 0.70
CA PRO A 13 26.77 32.77 1.12
C PRO A 13 27.45 31.65 1.91
N ALA A 14 26.80 31.20 2.96
CA ALA A 14 27.29 30.08 3.75
C ALA A 14 27.41 28.83 2.85
N LYS A 15 28.64 28.34 2.66
CA LYS A 15 28.89 26.97 2.21
C LYS A 15 28.90 26.10 3.47
N PRO A 16 28.26 24.91 3.48
CA PRO A 16 27.65 24.17 2.38
C PRO A 16 26.19 24.61 2.08
N ASP A 17 25.78 24.51 0.82
CA ASP A 17 24.41 24.81 0.41
C ASP A 17 23.44 23.69 0.83
N HIS A 18 22.59 23.96 1.80
CA HIS A 18 21.56 23.06 2.31
C HIS A 18 20.23 23.17 1.54
N SER A 19 20.21 23.80 0.37
CA SER A 19 19.02 23.91 -0.49
C SER A 19 18.35 22.56 -0.75
N HIS A 20 19.13 21.48 -0.90
CA HIS A 20 18.64 20.12 -1.18
C HIS A 20 17.83 19.47 -0.05
N THR A 21 18.05 19.87 1.20
CA THR A 21 17.29 19.35 2.36
C THR A 21 16.12 20.25 2.75
N ARG A 22 15.98 21.41 2.09
CA ARG A 22 14.95 22.39 2.39
C ARG A 22 13.56 21.83 2.08
N LYS A 23 12.63 21.99 3.03
CA LYS A 23 11.21 21.69 2.82
C LYS A 23 10.67 22.51 1.63
N PRO A 24 9.96 21.90 0.67
CA PRO A 24 9.32 22.64 -0.40
C PRO A 24 8.14 23.46 0.13
N THR A 25 7.81 24.57 -0.54
CA THR A 25 6.73 25.48 -0.10
C THR A 25 5.33 24.99 -0.48
N SER A 26 5.21 24.13 -1.50
CA SER A 26 3.92 23.64 -1.98
C SER A 26 3.31 22.59 -1.04
N LYS A 27 1.97 22.56 -0.90
CA LYS A 27 1.28 21.60 -0.01
C LYS A 27 1.56 20.14 -0.39
N LEU A 28 1.48 19.81 -1.69
CA LEU A 28 1.81 18.48 -2.20
C LEU A 28 3.30 18.16 -2.04
N GLY A 29 4.17 19.15 -2.24
CA GLY A 29 5.60 19.01 -2.00
C GLY A 29 5.91 18.65 -0.55
N VAL A 30 5.26 19.31 0.42
CA VAL A 30 5.45 19.02 1.85
C VAL A 30 5.01 17.59 2.18
N PHE A 31 3.91 17.12 1.59
CA PHE A 31 3.43 15.76 1.79
C PHE A 31 4.41 14.71 1.24
N LEU A 32 4.86 14.87 -0.01
CA LEU A 32 5.83 13.96 -0.62
C LEU A 32 7.17 14.01 0.11
N TRP A 33 7.63 15.20 0.51
CA TRP A 33 8.84 15.38 1.30
C TRP A 33 8.75 14.64 2.64
N ARG A 34 7.61 14.75 3.34
CA ARG A 34 7.39 14.02 4.60
C ARG A 34 7.39 12.51 4.39
N ARG A 35 6.70 12.02 3.35
CA ARG A 35 6.66 10.58 3.04
C ARG A 35 8.05 10.06 2.69
N ARG A 36 8.82 10.81 1.89
CA ARG A 36 10.21 10.49 1.56
C ARG A 36 11.09 10.44 2.81
N MET A 37 11.02 11.46 3.68
CA MET A 37 11.82 11.50 4.91
C MET A 37 11.49 10.35 5.86
N TRP A 38 10.21 10.01 5.99
CA TRP A 38 9.79 8.85 6.78
C TRP A 38 10.39 7.56 6.21
N PHE A 39 10.28 7.36 4.90
CA PHE A 39 10.85 6.19 4.22
C PHE A 39 12.38 6.11 4.33
N GLU A 40 13.09 7.22 4.14
CA GLU A 40 14.55 7.28 4.30
C GLU A 40 14.97 6.98 5.75
N SER A 41 14.20 7.42 6.74
CA SER A 41 14.47 7.16 8.15
C SER A 41 14.16 5.73 8.59
N THR A 42 13.07 5.10 8.11
CA THR A 42 12.70 3.74 8.54
C THR A 42 13.66 2.69 8.02
N PHE A 43 14.22 2.90 6.83
CA PHE A 43 15.14 1.97 6.18
C PHE A 43 16.61 2.41 6.27
N VAL A 44 16.91 3.47 7.03
CA VAL A 44 18.27 4.03 7.23
C VAL A 44 18.99 4.28 5.89
N LEU A 45 18.25 4.69 4.87
CA LEU A 45 18.75 4.86 3.49
C LEU A 45 19.73 6.04 3.36
N SER A 46 19.91 6.82 4.41
CA SER A 46 20.87 7.92 4.47
C SER A 46 22.31 7.46 4.65
N MET A 47 22.54 6.21 5.12
CA MET A 47 23.88 5.67 5.35
C MET A 47 24.36 4.76 4.22
N LEU A 48 23.45 4.33 3.35
CA LEU A 48 23.76 3.43 2.23
C LEU A 48 24.36 4.20 1.06
N GLU A 49 25.27 3.53 0.35
CA GLU A 49 25.77 4.07 -0.91
C GLU A 49 24.65 4.13 -1.96
N PRO A 50 24.74 5.03 -2.96
CA PRO A 50 23.70 5.17 -3.98
C PRO A 50 23.38 3.87 -4.72
N TRP A 51 24.36 2.99 -4.93
CA TRP A 51 24.16 1.72 -5.61
C TRP A 51 23.46 0.69 -4.72
N GLU A 52 23.79 0.62 -3.42
CA GLU A 52 23.16 -0.29 -2.44
C GLU A 52 21.67 0.05 -2.30
N LYS A 53 21.36 1.34 -2.28
CA LYS A 53 19.98 1.84 -2.24
C LYS A 53 19.17 1.36 -3.46
N ILE A 54 19.77 1.38 -4.65
CA ILE A 54 19.11 0.89 -5.88
C ILE A 54 18.84 -0.61 -5.75
N LEU A 55 19.83 -1.39 -5.30
CA LEU A 55 19.68 -2.84 -5.12
C LEU A 55 18.60 -3.18 -4.09
N LEU A 56 18.57 -2.51 -2.94
CA LEU A 56 17.57 -2.77 -1.91
C LEU A 56 16.15 -2.46 -2.40
N ILE A 57 15.97 -1.33 -3.10
CA ILE A 57 14.67 -0.95 -3.66
C ILE A 57 14.22 -1.95 -4.73
N THR A 58 15.11 -2.46 -5.58
CA THR A 58 14.73 -3.45 -6.61
C THR A 58 14.34 -4.78 -6.00
N ILE A 59 15.08 -5.29 -5.00
CA ILE A 59 14.70 -6.51 -4.27
C ILE A 59 13.36 -6.32 -3.58
N PHE A 60 13.16 -5.21 -2.86
CA PHE A 60 11.91 -4.94 -2.18
C PHE A 60 10.74 -4.85 -3.16
N ALA A 61 10.92 -4.18 -4.30
CA ALA A 61 9.92 -4.10 -5.35
C ALA A 61 9.59 -5.48 -5.94
N ALA A 62 10.61 -6.31 -6.21
CA ALA A 62 10.41 -7.66 -6.72
C ALA A 62 9.63 -8.54 -5.73
N LEU A 63 10.01 -8.51 -4.44
CA LEU A 63 9.28 -9.21 -3.37
C LEU A 63 7.85 -8.70 -3.22
N PHE A 64 7.67 -7.37 -3.27
CA PHE A 64 6.34 -6.77 -3.17
C PHE A 64 5.45 -7.19 -4.34
N ILE A 65 5.96 -7.19 -5.57
CA ILE A 65 5.23 -7.68 -6.75
C ILE A 65 4.88 -9.16 -6.60
N LEU A 66 5.81 -9.99 -6.12
CA LEU A 66 5.58 -11.41 -5.89
C LEU A 66 4.50 -11.66 -4.83
N VAL A 67 4.53 -10.89 -3.74
CA VAL A 67 3.50 -10.96 -2.69
C VAL A 67 2.16 -10.46 -3.22
N CYS A 68 2.13 -9.34 -3.94
CA CYS A 68 0.91 -8.81 -4.53
C CYS A 68 0.32 -9.76 -5.57
N SER A 69 1.13 -10.38 -6.43
CA SER A 69 0.65 -11.37 -7.39
C SER A 69 0.10 -12.61 -6.68
N GLY A 70 0.79 -13.09 -5.64
CA GLY A 70 0.31 -14.16 -4.78
C GLY A 70 -1.05 -13.83 -4.13
N ILE A 71 -1.19 -12.63 -3.55
CA ILE A 71 -2.47 -12.17 -2.98
C ILE A 71 -3.54 -12.10 -4.06
N VAL A 72 -3.30 -11.42 -5.19
CA VAL A 72 -4.33 -11.23 -6.22
C VAL A 72 -4.78 -12.57 -6.84
N MET A 73 -3.87 -13.53 -7.00
CA MET A 73 -4.20 -14.83 -7.61
C MET A 73 -4.80 -15.82 -6.59
N TYR A 74 -4.28 -15.87 -5.36
CA TYR A 74 -4.66 -16.89 -4.38
C TYR A 74 -5.78 -16.44 -3.42
N PHE A 75 -5.78 -15.15 -3.05
CA PHE A 75 -6.76 -14.61 -2.10
C PHE A 75 -8.23 -14.74 -2.55
N PRO A 76 -8.63 -14.48 -3.82
CA PRO A 76 -10.04 -14.58 -4.21
C PRO A 76 -10.59 -16.01 -4.10
N GLN A 77 -9.76 -17.01 -4.41
CA GLN A 77 -10.15 -18.42 -4.28
C GLN A 77 -10.43 -18.79 -2.81
N HIS A 78 -9.58 -18.33 -1.90
CA HIS A 78 -9.77 -18.55 -0.46
C HIS A 78 -10.95 -17.77 0.11
N LEU A 79 -11.16 -16.53 -0.35
CA LEU A 79 -12.31 -15.73 0.05
C LEU A 79 -13.64 -16.40 -0.33
N MET A 80 -13.75 -17.02 -1.52
CA MET A 80 -15.00 -17.71 -1.90
C MET A 80 -15.32 -18.92 -1.01
N VAL A 81 -14.30 -19.70 -0.65
CA VAL A 81 -14.49 -20.85 0.25
C VAL A 81 -14.85 -20.37 1.67
N MET A 82 -14.15 -19.35 2.17
CA MET A 82 -14.44 -18.76 3.47
C MET A 82 -15.81 -18.10 3.51
N GLN A 83 -16.23 -17.42 2.44
CA GLN A 83 -17.54 -16.81 2.31
C GLN A 83 -18.65 -17.87 2.36
N ARG A 84 -18.54 -18.97 1.61
CA ARG A 84 -19.52 -20.07 1.66
C ARG A 84 -19.66 -20.64 3.08
N ARG A 85 -18.54 -20.85 3.77
CA ARG A 85 -18.53 -21.32 5.17
C ARG A 85 -19.10 -20.27 6.13
N ALA A 86 -18.77 -19.00 5.95
CA ALA A 86 -19.30 -17.91 6.77
C ALA A 86 -20.81 -17.79 6.62
N VAL A 87 -21.34 -17.88 5.39
CA VAL A 87 -22.79 -17.92 5.13
C VAL A 87 -23.43 -19.16 5.77
N TYR A 88 -22.79 -20.32 5.70
CA TYR A 88 -23.26 -21.52 6.39
C TYR A 88 -23.38 -21.32 7.90
N TYR A 89 -22.36 -20.76 8.55
CA TYR A 89 -22.38 -20.56 10.00
C TYR A 89 -23.26 -19.38 10.46
N LEU A 90 -23.35 -18.31 9.66
CA LEU A 90 -24.15 -17.13 10.01
C LEU A 90 -25.63 -17.32 9.68
N TRP A 91 -25.95 -17.97 8.57
CA TRP A 91 -27.32 -18.11 8.06
C TRP A 91 -27.90 -19.52 8.22
N GLY A 92 -27.09 -20.51 8.58
CA GLY A 92 -27.52 -21.90 8.79
C GLY A 92 -28.02 -22.59 7.52
N GLN A 93 -27.76 -22.03 6.33
CA GLN A 93 -28.55 -22.32 5.14
C GLN A 93 -27.78 -23.16 4.10
N GLU A 94 -27.79 -24.49 4.27
CA GLU A 94 -27.58 -25.46 3.17
C GLU A 94 -28.85 -25.67 2.33
N GLY A 95 -29.99 -25.15 2.78
CA GLY A 95 -31.29 -25.40 2.14
C GLY A 95 -31.75 -24.34 1.15
N GLY A 96 -31.08 -23.19 1.01
CA GLY A 96 -31.63 -22.03 0.31
C GLY A 96 -31.93 -22.28 -1.16
N GLU A 97 -30.98 -22.86 -1.88
CA GLU A 97 -31.17 -23.17 -3.30
C GLU A 97 -32.24 -24.25 -3.47
N ARG A 98 -32.19 -25.34 -2.69
CA ARG A 98 -33.21 -26.40 -2.72
C ARG A 98 -34.60 -25.89 -2.34
N LEU A 99 -34.73 -25.07 -1.29
CA LEU A 99 -35.98 -24.46 -0.82
C LEU A 99 -36.51 -23.41 -1.81
N LEU A 100 -35.63 -22.63 -2.45
CA LEU A 100 -36.03 -21.69 -3.51
C LEU A 100 -36.54 -22.44 -4.73
N TRP A 101 -35.87 -23.52 -5.16
CA TRP A 101 -36.36 -24.40 -6.24
C TRP A 101 -37.64 -25.15 -5.87
N GLN A 102 -37.81 -25.52 -4.59
CA GLN A 102 -39.04 -26.14 -4.07
C GLN A 102 -40.21 -25.14 -3.99
N TRP A 103 -39.93 -23.89 -3.63
CA TRP A 103 -40.90 -22.80 -3.51
C TRP A 103 -41.29 -22.20 -4.87
N LEU A 104 -40.35 -22.16 -5.83
CA LEU A 104 -40.59 -21.78 -7.23
C LEU A 104 -41.32 -22.86 -8.05
N GLY A 105 -41.73 -23.98 -7.45
CA GLY A 105 -42.75 -24.87 -8.01
C GLY A 105 -42.30 -25.85 -9.10
N PHE A 106 -41.00 -26.11 -9.28
CA PHE A 106 -40.53 -27.05 -10.31
C PHE A 106 -40.65 -28.55 -9.94
N GLY A 107 -41.24 -28.88 -8.78
CA GLY A 107 -41.31 -30.26 -8.27
C GLY A 107 -42.64 -31.00 -8.42
N ALA A 108 -43.70 -30.40 -8.99
CA ALA A 108 -45.07 -30.94 -8.84
C ALA A 108 -45.90 -30.95 -10.12
N GLY A 109 -45.35 -31.42 -11.25
CA GLY A 109 -46.07 -31.36 -12.53
C GLY A 109 -45.84 -32.47 -13.56
N LEU A 110 -45.25 -33.62 -13.19
CA LEU A 110 -45.10 -34.73 -14.14
C LEU A 110 -45.57 -36.07 -13.57
N HIS A 111 -46.73 -36.06 -12.89
CA HIS A 111 -47.43 -37.28 -12.48
C HIS A 111 -48.94 -37.18 -12.72
N LYS A 112 -49.33 -36.69 -13.90
CA LYS A 112 -50.60 -36.95 -14.61
C LYS A 112 -50.21 -36.71 -16.08
N GLU A 113 -50.35 -37.62 -17.03
CA GLU A 113 -51.59 -38.27 -17.44
C GLU A 113 -51.26 -39.66 -18.02
N LEU A 114 -51.90 -40.68 -17.45
CA LEU A 114 -52.39 -41.87 -18.17
C LEU A 114 -53.78 -41.52 -18.68
#